data_AF-A0A7V3U793-F1
#
_entry.id   AF-A0A7V3U793-F1
#
_cell.length_a   1.000
_cell.length_b   1.000
_cell.length_c   1.000
_cell.angle_alpha   90.00
_cell.angle_beta   90.00
_cell.angle_gamma   90.00
#
_symmetry.space_group_name_H-M   'P 1'
#
loop_
_entity.id
_entity.type
_entity.pdbx_description
1 polymer ?
#
loop_
_entity_poly.entity_id
_entity_poly.type
_entity_poly.pdbx_seq_one_letter_code
_entity_poly.pdbx_strand_id
1 'polypeptide(L)'
;MSSIPFTKFEWQIASSTFSGTTTEFTFNENGEYQITLTATNNNGATSSTSTIIKVEPFSFAIITDLHIGRGYPDYDGPGFDDGYNGEEYYLTQRLR
;
A
#
# COMPACT_ATOMS: atom_id res chain seq x y z
N MET A 1 -18.34 -7.13 40.58
CA MET A 1 -18.15 -5.67 40.44
C MET A 1 -18.75 -5.24 39.12
N SER A 2 -19.52 -4.15 39.08
CA SER A 2 -20.00 -3.57 37.82
C SER A 2 -18.85 -2.82 37.15
N SER A 3 -18.58 -3.10 35.88
CA SER A 3 -17.70 -2.27 35.06
C SER A 3 -18.42 -0.95 34.74
N ILE A 4 -17.71 0.17 34.79
CA ILE A 4 -18.26 1.47 34.39
C ILE A 4 -17.98 1.64 32.88
N PRO A 5 -19.01 1.84 32.05
CA PRO A 5 -18.83 1.95 30.60
C PRO A 5 -18.12 3.26 30.21
N PHE A 6 -17.34 3.20 29.15
CA PHE A 6 -16.83 4.39 28.47
C PHE A 6 -17.95 5.10 27.71
N THR A 7 -17.97 6.43 27.79
CA THR A 7 -19.05 7.27 27.25
C THR A 7 -18.56 8.39 26.35
N LYS A 8 -17.27 8.76 26.44
CA LYS A 8 -16.62 9.73 25.55
C LYS A 8 -15.45 9.06 24.83
N PHE A 9 -15.31 9.35 23.54
CA PHE A 9 -14.27 8.81 22.67
C PHE A 9 -13.63 9.96 21.91
N GLU A 10 -12.31 10.08 22.01
CA GLU A 10 -11.51 11.12 21.36
C GLU A 10 -10.40 10.46 20.53
N TRP A 11 -10.36 10.80 19.25
CA TRP A 11 -9.36 10.33 18.30
C TRP A 11 -8.34 11.43 18.04
N GLN A 12 -7.06 11.09 18.08
CA GLN A 12 -5.96 11.95 17.65
C GLN A 12 -5.37 11.35 16.37
N ILE A 13 -5.49 12.07 15.25
CA ILE A 13 -5.05 11.65 13.91
C ILE A 13 -4.35 12.83 13.23
N ALA A 14 -3.09 12.66 12.82
CA ALA A 14 -2.33 13.69 12.08
C ALA A 14 -2.47 15.11 12.67
N SER A 15 -2.28 15.24 13.98
CA SER A 15 -2.43 16.49 14.76
C SER A 15 -3.84 17.08 14.85
N SER A 16 -4.85 16.36 14.36
CA SER A 16 -6.26 16.71 14.44
C SER A 16 -6.98 15.86 15.49
N THR A 17 -7.97 16.46 16.15
CA THR A 17 -8.78 15.79 17.17
C THR A 17 -10.21 15.57 16.67
N PHE A 18 -10.73 14.36 16.83
CA PHE A 18 -12.11 13.99 16.48
C PHE A 18 -12.82 13.36 17.67
N SER A 19 -14.15 13.40 17.67
CA SER A 19 -14.97 12.81 18.73
C SER A 19 -15.99 11.84 18.14
N GLY A 20 -16.27 10.77 18.88
CA GLY A 20 -17.26 9.75 18.50
C GLY A 20 -16.73 8.33 18.54
N THR A 21 -17.64 7.36 18.54
CA THR A 21 -17.29 5.92 18.51
C THR A 21 -16.57 5.53 17.22
N THR A 22 -16.78 6.28 16.15
CA THR A 22 -16.15 6.13 14.84
C THR A 22 -15.79 7.51 14.30
N THR A 23 -14.76 7.58 13.47
CA THR A 23 -14.37 8.80 12.75
C THR A 23 -13.82 8.43 11.37
N GLU A 24 -13.90 9.36 10.43
CA GLU A 24 -13.29 9.22 9.10
C GLU A 24 -12.20 10.29 8.95
N PHE A 25 -11.10 9.93 8.28
CA PHE A 25 -9.99 10.83 7.99
C PHE A 25 -9.32 10.40 6.68
N THR A 26 -8.97 11.37 5.83
CA THR A 26 -8.27 11.13 4.57
C THR A 26 -6.82 11.61 4.68
N PHE A 27 -5.88 10.72 4.43
CA PHE A 27 -4.46 11.05 4.35
C PHE A 27 -4.12 11.51 2.93
N ASN A 28 -3.67 12.75 2.79
CA ASN A 28 -3.30 13.34 1.49
C ASN A 28 -1.82 13.15 1.13
N GLU A 29 -1.00 12.83 2.12
CA GLU A 29 0.44 12.66 1.96
C GLU A 29 0.84 11.23 2.31
N ASN A 30 1.96 10.79 1.74
CA ASN A 30 2.58 9.54 2.12
C ASN A 30 3.30 9.70 3.45
N GLY A 31 3.33 8.63 4.24
CA GLY A 31 3.98 8.67 5.55
C GLY A 31 3.44 7.63 6.52
N GLU A 32 4.02 7.64 7.72
CA GLU A 32 3.56 6.84 8.84
C GLU A 32 2.82 7.73 9.82
N TYR A 33 1.56 7.39 10.10
CA TYR A 33 0.68 8.15 10.97
C TYR A 33 0.32 7.32 12.19
N GLN A 34 0.73 7.80 13.37
CA GLN A 34 0.23 7.25 14.63
C GLN A 34 -1.17 7.80 14.90
N ILE A 35 -2.11 6.89 15.13
CA ILE A 35 -3.49 7.18 15.50
C ILE A 35 -3.69 6.73 16.94
N THR A 36 -4.27 7.58 17.78
CA THR A 36 -4.59 7.26 19.17
C THR A 36 -6.06 7.47 19.43
N LEU A 37 -6.73 6.45 19.99
CA LEU A 37 -8.07 6.56 20.56
C LEU A 37 -7.94 6.65 22.07
N THR A 38 -8.57 7.65 22.68
CA THR A 38 -8.75 7.78 24.13
C THR A 38 -10.23 7.69 24.48
N ALA A 39 -10.60 6.71 25.28
CA ALA A 39 -11.94 6.54 25.83
C ALA A 39 -11.98 7.05 27.27
N THR A 40 -13.05 7.76 27.65
CA THR A 40 -13.27 8.26 29.02
C THR A 40 -14.65 7.82 29.52
N ASN A 41 -14.70 7.34 30.76
CA ASN A 41 -15.96 6.98 31.41
C ASN A 41 -16.54 8.15 32.21
N ASN A 42 -17.76 7.99 32.73
CA ASN A 42 -18.46 9.06 33.47
C ASN A 42 -17.78 9.48 34.78
N ASN A 43 -16.87 8.66 35.30
CA ASN A 43 -16.09 8.98 36.51
C ASN A 43 -14.75 9.65 36.15
N GLY A 44 -14.50 9.93 34.87
CA GLY A 44 -13.27 10.54 34.38
C GLY A 44 -12.10 9.57 34.20
N ALA A 45 -12.29 8.26 34.39
CA ALA A 45 -11.23 7.29 34.12
C ALA A 45 -11.03 7.12 32.60
N THR A 46 -9.78 7.03 32.18
CA THR A 46 -9.40 6.96 30.76
C THR A 46 -8.71 5.64 30.41
N SER A 47 -8.84 5.25 29.15
CA SER A 47 -8.05 4.18 28.54
C SER A 47 -7.73 4.56 27.11
N SER A 48 -6.52 4.24 26.65
CA SER A 48 -6.06 4.63 25.31
C SER A 48 -5.44 3.44 24.57
N THR A 49 -5.57 3.46 23.25
CA THR A 49 -4.91 2.53 22.34
C THR A 49 -4.38 3.27 21.12
N SER A 50 -3.28 2.78 20.55
CA SER A 50 -2.63 3.41 19.41
C SER A 50 -2.31 2.40 18.32
N THR A 51 -2.40 2.84 17.07
CA THR A 51 -2.00 2.07 15.88
C THR A 51 -1.24 2.95 14.91
N ILE A 52 -0.37 2.37 14.10
CA ILE A 52 0.37 3.07 13.05
C ILE A 52 -0.23 2.67 11.71
N ILE A 53 -0.65 3.67 10.92
CA ILE A 53 -1.04 3.48 9.52
C ILE A 53 0.09 4.00 8.63
N LYS A 54 0.60 3.13 7.77
CA LYS A 54 1.53 3.50 6.71
C LYS A 54 0.75 3.81 5.44
N VAL A 55 0.86 5.03 4.94
CA VAL A 55 0.28 5.49 3.68
C VAL A 55 1.41 5.55 2.66
N GLU A 56 1.33 4.70 1.65
CA GLU A 56 2.31 4.63 0.59
C GLU A 56 1.60 4.67 -0.78
N PRO A 57 2.23 5.25 -1.80
CA PRO A 57 1.67 5.22 -3.14
C PRO A 57 1.49 3.77 -3.60
N PHE A 58 0.35 3.50 -4.24
CA PHE A 58 0.15 2.21 -4.91
C PHE A 58 1.20 2.05 -6.01
N SER A 59 2.16 1.15 -5.79
CA SER A 59 3.06 0.72 -6.85
C SER A 59 2.38 -0.43 -7.59
N PHE A 60 1.64 -0.10 -8.65
CA PHE A 60 1.46 -1.08 -9.71
C PHE A 60 2.74 -1.04 -10.56
N ALA A 61 3.36 -2.20 -10.78
CA ALA A 61 4.23 -2.34 -11.93
C ALA A 61 3.31 -2.20 -13.16
N ILE A 62 3.27 -1.02 -13.79
CA ILE A 62 2.78 -0.98 -15.16
C ILE A 62 3.82 -1.76 -15.94
N ILE A 63 3.49 -2.97 -16.36
CA ILE A 63 4.21 -3.61 -17.45
C ILE A 63 3.86 -2.76 -18.68
N THR A 64 4.62 -1.68 -18.91
CA THR A 64 4.45 -0.81 -20.08
C THR A 64 4.84 -1.51 -21.36
N ASP A 65 5.45 -2.70 -21.26
CA ASP A 65 5.93 -3.45 -22.38
C ASP A 65 5.87 -4.96 -22.08
N LEU A 66 4.78 -5.59 -22.52
CA LEU A 66 4.66 -7.04 -22.58
C LEU A 66 4.78 -7.46 -24.04
N HIS A 67 6.00 -7.62 -24.53
CA HIS A 67 6.22 -8.33 -25.78
C HIS A 67 6.18 -9.84 -25.54
N ILE A 68 5.01 -10.47 -25.70
CA ILE A 68 4.88 -11.93 -25.75
C ILE A 68 5.44 -12.41 -27.10
N GLY A 69 6.76 -12.54 -27.20
CA GLY A 69 7.40 -13.20 -28.33
C GLY A 69 7.24 -14.71 -28.22
N ARG A 70 6.66 -15.35 -29.24
CA ARG A 70 6.65 -16.83 -29.35
C ARG A 70 8.04 -17.30 -29.77
N GLY A 71 8.74 -18.00 -28.89
CA GLY A 71 9.99 -18.68 -29.26
C GLY A 71 9.74 -19.76 -30.30
N TYR A 72 10.56 -19.80 -31.34
CA TYR A 72 10.85 -21.04 -32.05
C TYR A 72 12.17 -21.62 -31.52
N PRO A 73 12.24 -22.94 -31.28
CA PRO A 73 13.36 -23.60 -30.63
C PRO A 73 14.57 -23.65 -31.56
N ASP A 74 15.74 -23.35 -31.00
CA ASP A 74 17.02 -23.51 -31.67
C ASP A 74 17.38 -25.01 -31.70
N TYR A 75 17.32 -25.62 -32.88
CA TYR A 75 17.85 -26.95 -33.15
C TYR A 75 18.80 -26.79 -34.34
N ASP A 76 20.11 -26.88 -34.08
CA ASP A 76 21.21 -26.74 -35.04
C ASP A 76 20.98 -27.54 -36.34
N GLY A 77 20.40 -26.88 -37.35
CA GLY A 77 20.18 -27.41 -38.69
C GLY A 77 20.35 -26.30 -39.72
N PRO A 78 20.77 -26.60 -40.96
CA PRO A 78 20.96 -25.60 -42.00
C PRO A 78 19.66 -24.82 -42.21
N GLY A 79 19.69 -23.53 -41.90
CA GLY A 79 18.52 -22.66 -41.87
C GLY A 79 17.81 -22.65 -43.22
N PHE A 80 16.48 -22.75 -43.17
CA PHE A 80 15.67 -22.15 -44.22
C PHE A 80 15.85 -20.65 -44.07
N ASP A 81 16.40 -20.00 -45.09
CA ASP A 81 16.41 -18.54 -45.16
C ASP A 81 14.95 -18.07 -45.28
N ASP A 82 14.35 -17.72 -44.16
CA ASP A 82 13.01 -17.13 -44.09
C ASP A 82 13.06 -15.59 -44.13
N GLY A 83 14.24 -15.01 -44.37
CA GLY A 83 14.41 -13.58 -44.59
C GLY A 83 14.17 -12.69 -43.36
N TYR A 84 14.11 -13.26 -42.14
CA TYR A 84 13.97 -12.48 -40.91
C TYR A 84 15.24 -12.53 -40.06
N ASN A 85 15.91 -11.38 -39.99
CA ASN A 85 17.07 -11.15 -39.15
C ASN A 85 16.69 -11.33 -37.67
N GLY A 86 17.22 -12.36 -37.02
CA GLY A 86 17.05 -12.59 -35.59
C GLY A 86 17.73 -11.50 -34.79
N GLU A 87 16.95 -10.76 -34.00
CA GLU A 87 17.47 -9.74 -33.09
C GLU A 87 17.60 -10.35 -31.68
N GLU A 88 18.83 -10.34 -31.15
CA GLU A 88 19.13 -10.74 -29.78
C GLU A 88 18.74 -9.63 -28.80
N TYR A 89 17.97 -9.93 -27.75
CA TYR A 89 17.50 -8.90 -26.80
C TYR A 89 18.01 -9.12 -25.37
N TYR A 90 18.82 -8.17 -24.90
CA TYR A 90 19.31 -8.06 -23.52
C TYR A 90 18.26 -7.40 -22.60
N LEU A 91 18.05 -7.99 -21.42
CA LEU A 91 17.42 -7.31 -20.28
C LEU A 91 18.36 -6.22 -19.74
N THR A 92 18.13 -4.95 -20.05
CA THR A 92 18.69 -3.85 -19.24
C THR A 92 17.57 -3.05 -18.58
N GLN A 93 17.46 -3.20 -17.27
CA GLN A 93 16.60 -2.38 -16.42
C GLN A 93 17.11 -0.94 -16.38
N ARG A 94 16.25 0.02 -16.69
CA ARG A 94 16.38 1.40 -16.20
C ARG A 94 15.09 1.79 -15.49
N LEU A 95 15.09 1.57 -14.17
CA LEU A 95 14.24 2.34 -13.27
C LEU A 95 14.77 3.77 -13.25
N ARG A 96 13.92 4.75 -13.52
CA ARG A 96 14.09 6.15 -13.10
C ARG A 96 13.02 6.47 -12.09
#